data_AF-I2FG21-F1
#
_entry.id   AF-I2FG21-F1
#
_cell.length_a   1.000
_cell.length_b   1.000
_cell.length_c   1.000
_cell.angle_alpha   90.00
_cell.angle_beta   90.00
_cell.angle_gamma   90.00
#
_symmetry.space_group_name_H-M   'P 1'
#
loop_
_entity.id
_entity.type
_entity.pdbx_description
1 polymer ?
#
loop_
_entity_poly.entity_id
_entity_poly.type
_entity_poly.pdbx_seq_one_letter_code
_entity_poly.pdbx_strand_id
1 'polypeptide(L)'
;MVGMSERHLTGLLRGKPAARFAALGDPTSPLTPEDRAKLLQSLEGQVPPARPITADTASRLAIWRSRLPYRVVPWTVRGLSAVTVIGLTVLAWHRTPERWIEITGTAALPVRWQLPGGVYEDDRLNPGEHYVLVRQEGTSGLLRRWYPGRGYAEARVSLTLPRESR
;
A
#
# COMPACT_ATOMS: atom_id res chain seq x y z
N MET A 1 13.88 30.68 -58.49
CA MET A 1 12.83 30.14 -57.60
C MET A 1 11.71 31.16 -57.29
N VAL A 2 12.01 32.47 -57.23
CA VAL A 2 11.02 33.53 -56.92
C VAL A 2 9.76 33.49 -57.81
N GLY A 3 9.89 33.30 -59.12
CA GLY A 3 8.74 33.25 -60.04
C GLY A 3 7.79 32.05 -59.89
N MET A 4 8.19 30.97 -59.21
CA MET A 4 7.28 29.85 -58.89
C MET A 4 6.44 30.13 -57.63
N SER A 5 7.06 30.79 -56.63
CA SER A 5 6.38 31.19 -55.40
C SER A 5 5.26 32.18 -55.67
N GLU A 6 5.49 33.21 -56.50
CA GLU A 6 4.49 34.23 -56.84
C GLU A 6 3.28 33.65 -57.59
N ARG A 7 3.52 32.73 -58.51
CA ARG A 7 2.44 32.02 -59.23
C ARG A 7 1.61 31.16 -58.29
N HIS A 8 2.28 30.47 -57.36
CA HIS A 8 1.60 29.64 -56.36
C HIS A 8 0.79 30.49 -55.38
N LEU A 9 1.33 31.60 -54.89
CA LEU A 9 0.63 32.58 -54.05
C LEU A 9 -0.61 33.13 -54.76
N THR A 10 -0.47 33.55 -56.02
CA THR A 10 -1.61 34.09 -56.80
C THR A 10 -2.72 33.05 -56.98
N GLY A 11 -2.36 31.78 -57.18
CA GLY A 11 -3.33 30.68 -57.22
C GLY A 11 -4.07 30.48 -55.89
N LEU A 12 -3.35 30.53 -54.77
CA LEU A 12 -3.93 30.38 -53.43
C LEU A 12 -4.83 31.56 -53.03
N LEU A 13 -4.46 32.78 -53.41
CA LEU A 13 -5.26 33.99 -53.16
C LEU A 13 -6.58 33.98 -53.94
N ARG A 14 -6.63 33.36 -55.13
CA ARG A 14 -7.89 33.15 -55.88
C ARG A 14 -8.75 32.01 -55.32
N GLY A 15 -8.17 31.12 -54.53
CA GLY A 15 -8.83 29.94 -53.96
C GLY A 15 -9.62 30.21 -52.68
N LYS A 16 -10.28 29.14 -52.18
CA LYS A 16 -11.05 29.15 -50.93
C LYS A 16 -10.13 29.28 -49.69
N PRO A 17 -10.61 29.85 -48.57
CA PRO A 17 -9.82 30.02 -47.34
C PRO A 17 -9.18 28.72 -46.81
N ALA A 18 -9.91 27.59 -46.93
CA ALA A 18 -9.40 26.28 -46.52
C ALA A 18 -8.13 25.83 -47.28
N ALA A 19 -8.01 26.17 -48.57
CA ALA A 19 -6.83 25.86 -49.36
C ALA A 19 -5.61 26.71 -48.94
N ARG A 20 -5.85 27.94 -48.49
CA ARG A 20 -4.81 28.83 -47.96
C ARG A 20 -4.29 28.32 -46.61
N PHE A 21 -5.18 27.88 -45.71
CA PHE A 21 -4.78 27.25 -44.45
C PHE A 21 -3.99 25.95 -44.67
N ALA A 22 -4.41 25.11 -45.61
CA ALA A 22 -3.70 23.88 -45.95
C ALA A 22 -2.29 24.15 -46.46
N ALA A 23 -2.10 25.19 -47.29
CA ALA A 23 -0.79 25.57 -47.83
C ALA A 23 0.18 26.12 -46.76
N LEU A 24 -0.31 26.70 -45.67
CA LEU A 24 0.54 27.15 -44.55
C LEU A 24 1.06 25.98 -43.70
N GLY A 25 0.26 24.92 -43.57
CA GLY A 25 0.61 23.73 -42.80
C GLY A 25 1.52 22.74 -43.55
N ASP A 26 1.76 22.97 -44.84
CA ASP A 26 2.61 22.10 -45.67
C ASP A 26 4.10 22.54 -45.59
N PRO A 27 4.99 21.70 -45.03
CA PRO A 27 6.42 22.00 -44.95
C PRO A 27 7.13 21.93 -46.32
N THR A 28 6.49 21.35 -47.34
CA THR A 28 7.06 21.19 -48.69
C THR A 28 6.61 22.28 -49.67
N SER A 29 5.82 23.25 -49.21
CA SER A 29 5.29 24.32 -50.05
C SER A 29 6.41 25.19 -50.65
N PRO A 30 6.37 25.51 -51.98
CA PRO A 30 7.38 26.32 -52.67
C PRO A 30 7.30 27.82 -52.34
N LEU A 31 6.53 28.20 -51.31
CA LEU A 31 6.34 29.60 -50.89
C LEU A 31 7.58 30.16 -50.20
N THR A 32 8.03 31.33 -50.64
CA THR A 32 9.03 32.12 -49.93
C THR A 32 8.48 32.64 -48.59
N PRO A 33 9.34 32.98 -47.61
CA PRO A 33 8.91 33.55 -46.33
C PRO A 33 8.05 34.82 -46.48
N GLU A 34 8.37 35.68 -47.45
CA GLU A 34 7.62 36.92 -47.73
C GLU A 34 6.23 36.63 -48.28
N ASP A 35 6.09 35.64 -49.16
CA ASP A 35 4.81 35.26 -49.73
C ASP A 35 3.92 34.51 -48.71
N ARG A 36 4.52 33.79 -47.76
CA ARG A 36 3.80 33.24 -46.59
C ARG A 36 3.20 34.35 -45.72
N ALA A 37 3.92 35.45 -45.50
CA ALA A 37 3.40 36.59 -44.73
C ALA A 37 2.19 37.25 -45.42
N LYS A 38 2.24 37.43 -46.75
CA LYS A 38 1.09 37.93 -47.53
C LYS A 38 -0.11 37.00 -47.45
N LEU A 39 0.12 35.68 -47.44
CA LEU A 39 -0.94 34.69 -47.32
C LEU A 39 -1.57 34.67 -45.92
N LEU A 40 -0.78 34.84 -44.86
CA LEU A 40 -1.27 35.02 -43.49
C LEU A 40 -2.13 36.27 -43.34
N GLN A 41 -1.69 37.40 -43.90
CA GLN A 41 -2.47 38.64 -43.91
C GLN A 41 -3.82 38.47 -44.63
N SER A 42 -3.86 37.66 -45.68
CA SER A 42 -5.12 37.34 -46.40
C SER A 42 -6.11 36.47 -45.61
N LEU A 43 -5.64 35.83 -44.54
CA LEU A 43 -6.42 34.96 -43.65
C LEU A 43 -6.82 35.65 -42.35
N GLU A 44 -6.29 36.84 -42.10
CA GLU A 44 -6.63 37.67 -40.95
C GLU A 44 -8.11 38.09 -41.05
N GLY A 45 -8.93 37.63 -40.09
CA GLY A 45 -10.40 37.80 -40.11
C GLY A 45 -11.20 36.65 -40.74
N GLN A 46 -10.55 35.62 -41.28
CA GLN A 46 -11.21 34.43 -41.84
C GLN A 46 -11.09 33.25 -40.87
N VAL A 47 -11.83 33.31 -39.76
CA VAL A 47 -11.84 32.23 -38.76
C VAL A 47 -12.51 31.00 -39.38
N PRO A 48 -11.81 29.86 -39.53
CA PRO A 48 -12.45 28.63 -39.99
C PRO A 48 -13.53 28.24 -38.97
N PRO A 49 -14.72 27.79 -39.41
CA PRO A 49 -15.74 27.31 -38.47
C PRO A 49 -15.13 26.18 -37.63
N ALA A 50 -15.19 26.34 -36.31
CA ALA A 50 -14.63 25.39 -35.36
C ALA A 50 -15.18 23.99 -35.68
N ARG A 51 -14.27 23.07 -36.04
CA ARG A 51 -14.64 21.69 -36.31
C ARG A 51 -15.16 21.10 -34.99
N PRO A 52 -16.39 20.57 -34.93
CA PRO A 52 -16.86 19.92 -33.72
C PRO A 52 -15.96 18.71 -33.47
N ILE A 53 -15.23 18.75 -32.36
CA ILE A 53 -14.49 17.59 -31.88
C ILE A 53 -15.55 16.63 -31.35
N THR A 54 -15.96 15.67 -32.19
CA THR A 54 -16.73 14.52 -31.73
C THR A 54 -15.81 13.68 -30.86
N ALA A 55 -15.92 13.85 -29.54
CA ALA A 55 -15.40 12.92 -28.55
C ALA A 55 -16.20 11.61 -28.68
N ASP A 56 -15.96 10.87 -29.74
CA ASP A 56 -16.63 9.62 -30.01
C ASP A 56 -16.04 8.50 -29.12
N THR A 57 -16.95 7.73 -28.52
CA THR A 57 -16.79 6.34 -28.08
C THR A 57 -15.88 5.96 -26.90
N ALA A 58 -15.74 6.79 -25.86
CA ALA A 58 -15.42 6.21 -24.54
C ALA A 58 -16.69 5.58 -23.93
N SER A 59 -16.87 4.27 -24.09
CA SER A 59 -17.91 3.49 -23.42
C SER A 59 -17.97 3.85 -21.92
N ARG A 60 -19.17 4.04 -21.36
CA ARG A 60 -19.38 4.30 -19.92
C ARG A 60 -18.63 3.29 -19.04
N LEU A 61 -18.44 2.08 -19.54
CA LEU A 61 -17.71 1.00 -18.88
C LEU A 61 -16.20 1.24 -18.82
N ALA A 62 -15.61 1.87 -19.84
CA ALA A 62 -14.21 2.27 -19.87
C ALA A 62 -13.93 3.42 -18.88
N ILE A 63 -14.86 4.38 -18.77
CA ILE A 63 -14.82 5.47 -17.79
C ILE A 63 -14.96 4.92 -16.36
N TRP A 64 -15.81 3.92 -16.16
CA TRP A 64 -15.98 3.27 -14.87
C TRP A 64 -14.73 2.46 -14.47
N ARG A 65 -14.15 1.69 -15.41
CA ARG A 65 -12.90 0.95 -15.21
C ARG A 65 -11.69 1.84 -14.93
N SER A 66 -11.58 2.99 -15.59
CA SER A 66 -10.48 3.93 -15.31
C SER A 66 -10.60 4.59 -13.93
N ARG A 67 -11.82 4.66 -13.36
CA ARG A 67 -12.08 5.21 -12.02
C ARG A 67 -12.04 4.18 -10.88
N LEU A 68 -12.12 2.89 -11.20
CA LEU A 68 -11.99 1.78 -10.23
C LEU A 68 -10.70 1.84 -9.40
N PRO A 69 -9.48 2.00 -9.97
CA PRO A 69 -8.26 2.02 -9.18
C PRO A 69 -8.25 3.17 -8.15
N TYR A 70 -8.74 4.35 -8.52
CA TYR A 70 -8.81 5.51 -7.60
C TYR A 70 -9.75 5.30 -6.42
N ARG A 71 -10.76 4.44 -6.57
CA ARG A 71 -11.70 4.13 -5.49
C ARG A 71 -11.27 2.90 -4.70
N VAL A 72 -10.84 1.82 -5.35
CA VAL A 72 -10.59 0.53 -4.70
C VAL A 72 -9.26 0.50 -3.94
N VAL A 73 -8.22 1.19 -4.43
CA VAL A 73 -6.91 1.24 -3.77
C VAL A 73 -6.97 1.79 -2.34
N PRO A 74 -7.61 2.96 -2.06
CA PRO A 74 -7.66 3.45 -0.68
C PRO A 74 -8.47 2.54 0.26
N TRP A 75 -9.53 1.87 -0.23
CA TRP A 75 -10.28 0.90 0.58
C TRP A 75 -9.47 -0.36 0.89
N THR A 76 -8.74 -0.89 -0.09
CA THR A 76 -7.88 -2.07 0.10
C THR A 76 -6.72 -1.78 1.04
N VAL A 77 -6.06 -0.62 0.90
CA VAL A 77 -4.98 -0.21 1.82
C VAL A 77 -5.51 -0.04 3.25
N ARG A 78 -6.67 0.60 3.42
CA ARG A 78 -7.31 0.76 4.75
C ARG A 78 -7.73 -0.57 5.36
N GLY A 79 -8.31 -1.46 4.56
CA GLY A 79 -8.70 -2.80 5.01
C GLY A 79 -7.48 -3.61 5.44
N LEU A 80 -6.44 -3.61 4.62
CA LEU A 80 -5.21 -4.35 4.90
C LEU A 80 -4.49 -3.80 6.14
N SER A 81 -4.42 -2.47 6.31
CA SER A 81 -3.82 -1.87 7.49
C SER A 81 -4.61 -2.17 8.75
N ALA A 82 -5.95 -2.08 8.71
CA ALA A 82 -6.80 -2.45 9.84
C ALA A 82 -6.60 -3.91 10.25
N VAL A 83 -6.60 -4.85 9.28
CA VAL A 83 -6.34 -6.27 9.54
C VAL A 83 -4.95 -6.48 10.15
N THR A 84 -3.95 -5.76 9.66
CA THR A 84 -2.57 -5.84 10.19
C THR A 84 -2.50 -5.37 11.63
N VAL A 85 -3.10 -4.21 11.94
CA VAL A 85 -3.11 -3.65 13.31
C VAL A 85 -3.85 -4.57 14.26
N ILE A 86 -5.03 -5.07 13.88
CA ILE A 86 -5.81 -6.01 14.69
C ILE A 86 -5.00 -7.30 14.92
N GLY A 87 -4.41 -7.87 13.87
CA GLY A 87 -3.60 -9.08 13.96
C GLY A 87 -2.40 -8.91 14.90
N LEU A 88 -1.67 -7.80 14.79
CA LEU A 88 -0.56 -7.48 15.68
C LEU A 88 -1.00 -7.26 17.12
N THR A 89 -2.16 -6.63 17.33
CA THR A 89 -2.71 -6.37 18.67
C THR A 89 -3.11 -7.68 19.35
N VAL A 90 -3.81 -8.57 18.64
CA VAL A 90 -4.17 -9.90 19.14
C VAL A 90 -2.93 -10.74 19.43
N LEU A 91 -1.93 -10.70 18.54
CA LEU A 91 -0.67 -11.42 18.74
C LEU A 91 0.08 -10.91 19.96
N ALA A 92 0.16 -9.59 20.15
CA ALA A 92 0.77 -8.98 21.31
C ALA A 92 0.04 -9.39 22.59
N TRP A 93 -1.29 -9.29 22.61
CA TRP A 93 -2.10 -9.68 23.76
C TRP A 93 -1.89 -11.16 24.15
N HIS A 94 -1.80 -12.07 23.18
CA HIS A 94 -1.54 -13.48 23.46
C HIS A 94 -0.10 -13.76 23.94
N ARG A 95 0.85 -12.83 23.72
CA ARG A 95 2.28 -12.99 24.06
C ARG A 95 2.71 -12.23 25.29
N THR A 96 1.92 -11.28 25.79
CA THR A 96 2.22 -10.51 27.00
C THR A 96 2.12 -11.40 28.25
N PRO A 97 3.17 -11.48 29.09
CA PRO A 97 3.10 -12.19 30.36
C PRO A 97 2.16 -11.46 31.34
N GLU A 98 1.38 -12.23 32.11
CA GLU A 98 0.39 -11.67 33.04
C GLU A 98 1.05 -11.00 34.26
N ARG A 99 2.05 -11.66 34.85
CA ARG A 99 2.75 -11.19 36.05
C ARG A 99 3.98 -12.03 36.38
N TRP A 100 4.84 -11.52 37.24
CA TRP A 100 5.90 -12.31 37.89
C TRP A 100 5.31 -12.98 39.13
N ILE A 101 5.69 -14.24 39.40
CA ILE A 101 5.35 -14.93 40.64
C ILE A 101 6.64 -15.35 41.34
N GLU A 102 6.66 -15.15 42.65
CA GLU A 102 7.68 -15.68 43.54
C GLU A 102 7.14 -16.92 44.27
N ILE A 103 8.00 -17.93 44.44
CA ILE A 103 7.64 -19.15 45.17
C ILE A 103 8.05 -18.98 46.62
N THR A 104 7.04 -18.89 47.49
CA THR A 104 7.19 -18.66 48.95
C THR A 104 7.37 -19.94 49.76
N GLY A 105 7.35 -21.11 49.13
CA GLY A 105 7.58 -22.39 49.79
C GLY A 105 9.02 -22.53 50.28
N THR A 106 9.26 -23.36 51.31
CA THR A 106 10.60 -23.59 51.86
C THR A 106 11.40 -24.68 51.13
N ALA A 107 10.75 -25.44 50.25
CA ALA A 107 11.33 -26.57 49.53
C ALA A 107 11.25 -26.38 48.02
N ALA A 108 12.30 -26.81 47.32
CA ALA A 108 12.33 -26.78 45.87
C ALA A 108 11.37 -27.84 45.29
N LEU A 109 10.46 -27.41 44.42
CA LEU A 109 9.43 -28.28 43.84
C LEU A 109 9.89 -28.86 42.51
N PRO A 110 9.86 -30.19 42.30
CA PRO A 110 10.20 -30.77 41.01
C PRO A 110 9.14 -30.38 39.97
N VAL A 111 9.60 -29.90 38.81
CA VAL A 111 8.76 -29.48 37.70
C VAL A 111 9.36 -29.96 36.38
N ARG A 112 8.48 -30.41 35.49
CA ARG A 112 8.82 -30.78 34.12
C ARG A 112 8.62 -29.59 33.19
N TRP A 113 9.72 -29.09 32.64
CA TRP A 113 9.74 -27.99 31.68
C TRP A 113 9.70 -28.53 30.25
N GLN A 114 8.86 -27.93 29.41
CA GLN A 114 8.80 -28.21 27.98
C GLN A 114 9.60 -27.16 27.22
N LEU A 115 10.62 -27.59 26.49
CA LEU A 115 11.44 -26.75 25.62
C LEU A 115 10.75 -26.47 24.27
N PRO A 116 11.20 -25.45 23.51
CA PRO A 116 10.61 -25.13 22.21
C PRO A 116 10.70 -26.26 21.18
N GLY A 117 11.63 -27.21 21.36
CA GLY A 117 11.74 -28.43 20.54
C GLY A 117 10.82 -29.58 20.94
N GLY A 118 9.92 -29.39 21.92
CA GLY A 118 9.04 -30.44 22.45
C GLY A 118 9.72 -31.42 23.41
N VAL A 119 11.02 -31.24 23.66
CA VAL A 119 11.78 -31.99 24.66
C VAL A 119 11.37 -31.55 26.06
N TYR A 120 11.26 -32.52 26.97
CA TYR A 120 11.00 -32.25 28.37
C TYR A 120 12.30 -32.32 29.18
N GLU A 121 12.48 -31.38 30.09
CA GLU A 121 13.60 -31.32 31.03
C GLU A 121 13.04 -31.25 32.45
N ASP A 122 13.44 -32.20 33.29
CA ASP A 122 13.05 -32.23 34.70
C ASP A 122 14.02 -31.33 35.47
N ASP A 123 13.48 -30.29 36.10
CA ASP A 123 14.23 -29.33 36.92
C ASP A 123 13.44 -29.02 38.20
N ARG A 124 13.92 -28.09 39.01
CA ARG A 124 13.25 -27.65 40.23
C ARG A 124 12.90 -26.16 40.18
N LEU A 125 11.76 -25.87 40.77
CA LEU A 125 11.36 -24.53 41.13
C LEU A 125 11.97 -24.19 42.50
N ASN A 126 12.89 -23.24 42.51
CA ASN A 126 13.59 -22.84 43.71
C ASN A 126 12.81 -21.76 44.48
N PRO A 127 12.72 -21.88 45.82
CA PRO A 127 12.24 -20.80 46.68
C PRO A 127 12.99 -19.49 46.47
N GLY A 128 12.27 -18.36 46.44
CA GLY A 128 12.86 -17.03 46.29
C GLY A 128 13.32 -16.66 44.87
N GLU A 129 13.23 -17.58 43.90
CA GLU A 129 13.39 -17.25 42.48
C GLU A 129 12.08 -16.69 41.90
N HIS A 130 12.23 -15.74 40.96
CA HIS A 130 11.11 -15.15 40.25
C HIS A 130 10.87 -15.87 38.93
N TYR A 131 9.63 -16.32 38.72
CA TYR A 131 9.21 -16.97 37.49
C TYR A 131 8.15 -16.15 36.78
N VAL A 132 8.16 -16.18 35.44
CA VAL A 132 7.15 -15.46 34.65
C VAL A 132 5.89 -16.30 34.55
N LEU A 133 4.74 -15.79 35.00
CA LEU A 133 3.44 -16.38 34.71
C LEU A 133 2.96 -15.88 33.34
N VAL A 134 2.81 -16.82 32.42
CA VAL A 134 2.29 -16.53 31.08
C VAL A 134 0.77 -16.55 31.06
N ARG A 135 0.15 -17.49 31.79
CA ARG A 135 -1.30 -17.65 31.85
C ARG A 135 -1.73 -18.36 33.12
N GLN A 136 -2.85 -17.93 33.69
CA GLN A 136 -3.56 -18.67 34.73
C GLN A 136 -4.87 -19.29 34.21
N GLU A 137 -5.01 -20.60 34.39
CA GLU A 137 -6.22 -21.37 34.05
C GLU A 137 -6.77 -22.00 35.34
N GLY A 138 -7.58 -21.23 36.06
CA GLY A 138 -8.17 -21.64 37.35
C GLY A 138 -7.10 -21.88 38.42
N THR A 139 -6.92 -23.14 38.80
CA THR A 139 -5.91 -23.60 39.78
C THR A 139 -4.60 -24.02 39.14
N SER A 140 -4.44 -23.88 37.83
CA SER A 140 -3.20 -24.18 37.11
C SER A 140 -2.60 -22.90 36.53
N GLY A 141 -1.27 -22.80 36.53
CA GLY A 141 -0.51 -21.71 35.94
C GLY A 141 0.51 -22.23 34.94
N LEU A 142 0.68 -21.50 33.83
CA LEU A 142 1.75 -21.73 32.88
C LEU A 142 2.91 -20.79 33.20
N LEU A 143 4.00 -21.35 33.74
CA LEU A 143 5.24 -20.64 34.00
C LEU A 143 6.14 -20.69 32.77
N ARG A 144 6.93 -19.64 32.57
CA ARG A 144 7.97 -19.57 31.55
C ARG A 144 9.31 -19.15 32.15
N ARG A 145 10.36 -19.85 31.76
CA ARG A 145 11.75 -19.59 32.15
C ARG A 145 12.65 -19.55 30.93
N TRP A 146 13.64 -18.66 30.94
CA TRP A 146 14.70 -18.65 29.93
C TRP A 146 15.78 -19.67 30.27
N TYR A 147 16.06 -20.58 29.34
CA TYR A 147 17.19 -21.51 29.39
C TYR A 147 18.30 -21.01 28.43
N PRO A 148 19.47 -20.63 28.96
CA PRO A 148 20.59 -20.16 28.13
C PRO A 148 20.94 -21.15 27.03
N GLY A 149 21.03 -20.67 25.79
CA GLY A 149 21.37 -21.50 24.62
C GLY A 149 20.27 -22.47 24.15
N ARG A 150 19.11 -22.53 24.83
CA ARG A 150 18.00 -23.45 24.48
C ARG A 150 16.66 -22.75 24.25
N GLY A 151 16.48 -21.54 24.77
CA GLY A 151 15.27 -20.75 24.57
C GLY A 151 14.34 -20.70 25.78
N TYR A 152 13.10 -20.27 25.57
CA TYR A 152 12.09 -20.23 26.62
C TYR A 152 11.45 -21.60 26.80
N ALA A 153 11.51 -22.13 28.01
CA ALA A 153 10.80 -23.35 28.40
C ALA A 153 9.55 -23.00 29.20
N GLU A 154 8.54 -23.87 29.12
CA GLU A 154 7.24 -23.69 29.75
C GLU A 154 6.90 -24.84 30.69
N ALA A 155 6.31 -24.55 31.85
CA ALA A 155 5.90 -25.55 32.81
C ALA A 155 4.48 -25.27 33.30
N ARG A 156 3.66 -26.31 33.36
CA ARG A 156 2.34 -26.22 34.01
C ARG A 156 2.46 -26.62 35.47
N VAL A 157 2.01 -25.74 36.36
CA VAL A 157 2.05 -25.95 37.80
C VAL A 157 0.68 -25.70 38.41
N SER A 158 0.36 -26.40 39.49
CA SER A 158 -0.84 -26.11 40.26
C SER A 158 -0.59 -24.91 41.17
N LEU A 159 -1.31 -23.82 40.90
CA LEU A 159 -1.43 -22.65 41.76
C LEU A 159 -2.47 -22.94 42.86
N THR A 160 -2.23 -23.96 43.67
CA THR A 160 -3.04 -24.17 44.87
C THR A 160 -2.68 -23.05 45.85
N LEU A 161 -3.48 -21.98 45.87
CA LEU A 161 -3.40 -20.96 46.89
C LEU A 161 -3.41 -21.65 48.27
N PRO A 162 -2.45 -21.37 49.17
CA PRO A 162 -2.65 -21.73 50.56
C PRO A 162 -3.94 -21.03 50.99
N ARG A 163 -4.96 -21.83 51.29
CA ARG A 163 -6.17 -21.35 51.96
C ARG A 163 -5.67 -20.74 53.26
N GLU A 164 -5.77 -19.42 53.41
CA GLU A 164 -5.58 -18.77 54.71
C GLU A 164 -6.51 -19.47 55.69
N SER A 165 -5.95 -20.34 56.52
CA SER A 165 -6.62 -20.86 57.70
C SER A 165 -6.29 -19.91 58.84
N ARG A 166 -7.03 -18.80 58.93
CA ARG A 166 -7.59 -18.22 60.17
C ARG A 166 -8.08 -16.81 59.95
#